data_AF-A0A3M7P1H8-F1
#
_entry.id   AF-A0A3M7P1H8-F1
#
_cell.length_a   1.000
_cell.length_b   1.000
_cell.length_c   1.000
_cell.angle_alpha   90.00
_cell.angle_beta   90.00
_cell.angle_gamma   90.00
#
_symmetry.space_group_name_H-M   'P 1'
#
loop_
_entity.id
_entity.type
_entity.pdbx_description
1 polymer ?
#
loop_
_entity_poly.entity_id
_entity_poly.type
_entity_poly.pdbx_seq_one_letter_code
_entity_poly.pdbx_strand_id
1 'polypeptide(L)'
;MYQNLLPKVCSALVTNDINELNEFVINSMLIAAEKSIPKKRIFKPNKLPEYILDIIKLKNKQKRRTILEKQKFNLLKKLIDDEIKAVKNKHWLDLVKSLGKNVISSKPFWRKINQTKNQEKENKKNQIPTLIMNDIRYTYDNEKALIFGNILESTFSDSNDQYFDEIFKESVENSLKDKIFKIDGFKPFSISELNIQLKTLNRNSAVGHDKIHNLLLLNSSNEFKNIILLLINKTIENNILPHGWKLATITMI
;
A
#
# COMPACT_ATOMS: atom_id res chain seq x y z
N MET A 1 12.61 15.83 22.42
CA MET A 1 12.59 15.51 20.96
C MET A 1 12.03 16.62 20.06
N TYR A 2 11.57 17.78 20.60
CA TYR A 2 11.22 18.97 19.78
C TYR A 2 12.42 19.88 19.48
N GLN A 3 13.52 19.75 20.23
CA GLN A 3 14.70 20.61 20.10
C GLN A 3 15.58 20.33 18.86
N ASN A 4 15.42 19.19 18.17
CA ASN A 4 16.25 18.84 17.01
C ASN A 4 15.59 19.15 15.65
N LEU A 5 14.33 19.63 15.63
CA LEU A 5 13.64 20.03 14.39
C LEU A 5 13.76 21.52 14.12
N LEU A 6 13.75 22.37 15.15
CA LEU A 6 13.88 23.83 15.02
C LEU A 6 15.15 24.30 14.27
N PRO A 7 16.35 23.71 14.50
CA PRO A 7 17.55 24.11 13.75
C PRO A 7 17.48 23.75 12.26
N LYS A 8 16.85 22.61 11.92
CA LYS A 8 16.65 22.16 10.54
C LYS A 8 15.55 22.93 9.80
N VAL A 9 14.52 23.36 10.52
CA VAL A 9 13.46 24.25 9.99
C VAL A 9 14.07 25.59 9.57
N CYS A 10 14.97 26.15 10.39
CA CYS A 10 15.66 27.40 10.04
C CYS A 10 16.69 27.22 8.91
N SER A 11 17.40 26.09 8.83
CA SER A 11 18.37 25.88 7.73
C SER A 11 17.69 25.64 6.38
N ALA A 12 16.61 24.85 6.32
CA ALA A 12 15.90 24.55 5.07
C ALA A 12 15.08 25.73 4.51
N LEU A 13 14.62 26.66 5.38
CA LEU A 13 14.01 27.91 4.93
C LEU A 13 15.04 28.88 4.30
N VAL A 14 16.33 28.68 4.61
CA VAL A 14 17.47 29.49 4.13
C VAL A 14 18.17 28.83 2.93
N THR A 15 17.93 27.55 2.64
CA THR A 15 18.57 26.87 1.51
C THR A 15 17.92 27.23 0.18
N ASN A 16 18.76 27.43 -0.84
CA ASN A 16 18.32 27.67 -2.22
C ASN A 16 17.99 26.38 -2.97
N ASP A 17 18.17 25.21 -2.34
CA ASP A 17 17.86 23.92 -2.94
C ASP A 17 16.36 23.60 -2.82
N ILE A 18 15.69 23.60 -3.97
CA ILE A 18 14.26 23.27 -4.11
C ILE A 18 13.97 21.83 -3.66
N ASN A 19 14.89 20.89 -3.88
CA ASN A 19 14.68 19.50 -3.51
C ASN A 19 14.73 19.31 -2.00
N GLU A 20 15.67 19.97 -1.32
CA GLU A 20 15.76 19.93 0.14
C GLU A 20 14.51 20.55 0.78
N LEU A 21 14.01 21.66 0.23
CA LEU A 21 12.77 22.28 0.69
C LEU A 21 11.55 21.38 0.45
N ASN A 22 11.47 20.71 -0.70
CA ASN A 22 10.40 19.74 -1.00
C ASN A 22 10.45 18.54 -0.04
N GLU A 23 11.64 17.97 0.19
CA GLU A 23 11.82 16.89 1.18
C GLU A 23 11.44 17.32 2.59
N PHE A 24 11.77 18.57 2.98
CA PHE A 24 11.36 19.11 4.26
C PHE A 24 9.83 19.18 4.39
N VAL A 25 9.13 19.65 3.35
CA VAL A 25 7.66 19.71 3.32
C VAL A 25 7.06 18.30 3.46
N ILE A 26 7.57 17.35 2.67
CA ILE A 26 7.10 15.95 2.68
C ILE A 26 7.28 15.32 4.05
N ASN A 27 8.51 15.35 4.57
CA ASN A 27 8.83 14.72 5.85
C ASN A 27 8.06 15.37 7.00
N SER A 28 7.89 16.69 6.99
CA SER A 28 7.12 17.39 8.02
C SER A 28 5.66 16.96 8.05
N MET A 29 5.03 16.83 6.87
CA MET A 29 3.64 16.36 6.77
C MET A 29 3.49 14.91 7.21
N LEU A 30 4.38 14.02 6.76
CA LEU A 30 4.31 12.60 7.11
C LEU A 30 4.55 12.37 8.61
N ILE A 31 5.53 13.04 9.21
CA ILE A 31 5.79 12.97 10.66
C ILE A 31 4.59 13.49 11.46
N ALA A 32 3.97 14.60 11.02
CA ALA A 32 2.77 15.13 11.67
C ALA A 32 1.60 14.14 11.56
N ALA A 33 1.39 13.56 10.38
CA ALA A 33 0.36 12.55 10.16
C ALA A 33 0.56 11.34 11.07
N GLU A 34 1.76 10.74 11.10
CA GLU A 34 2.06 9.59 11.96
C GLU A 34 1.86 9.87 13.44
N LYS A 35 2.21 11.07 13.92
CA LYS A 35 2.00 11.47 15.32
C LYS A 35 0.52 11.67 15.66
N SER A 36 -0.26 12.19 14.71
CA SER A 36 -1.68 12.49 14.90
C SER A 36 -2.58 11.26 14.83
N ILE A 37 -2.18 10.22 14.09
CA ILE A 37 -2.98 9.00 13.94
C ILE A 37 -2.78 8.10 15.17
N PRO A 38 -3.82 7.83 15.98
CA PRO A 38 -3.69 6.90 17.09
C PRO A 38 -3.40 5.50 16.55
N LYS A 39 -2.28 4.91 16.97
CA LYS A 39 -1.92 3.54 16.58
C LYS A 39 -3.00 2.58 17.06
N LYS A 40 -3.84 2.09 16.14
CA LYS A 40 -4.75 0.98 16.44
C LYS A 40 -3.90 -0.19 16.95
N ARG A 41 -4.31 -0.81 18.07
CA ARG A 41 -3.71 -2.07 18.52
C ARG A 41 -3.85 -3.07 17.37
N ILE A 42 -2.73 -3.42 16.76
CA ILE A 42 -2.68 -4.48 15.76
C ILE A 42 -3.12 -5.74 16.50
N PHE A 43 -4.29 -6.27 16.12
CA PHE A 43 -4.73 -7.57 16.59
C PHE A 43 -3.70 -8.59 16.11
N LYS A 44 -2.88 -9.10 17.03
CA LYS A 44 -2.00 -10.22 16.72
C LYS A 44 -2.91 -11.44 16.56
N PRO A 45 -3.01 -12.05 15.37
CA PRO A 45 -3.78 -13.28 15.24
C PRO A 45 -3.21 -14.31 16.22
N ASN A 46 -4.08 -15.17 16.76
CA ASN A 46 -3.67 -16.27 17.65
C ASN A 46 -2.59 -17.09 16.94
N LYS A 47 -1.34 -16.89 17.35
CA LYS A 47 -0.23 -17.71 16.89
C LYS A 47 -0.35 -19.09 17.50
N LEU A 48 -0.01 -20.12 16.73
CA LEU A 48 0.15 -21.46 17.27
C LEU A 48 1.24 -21.42 18.37
N PRO A 49 1.11 -22.27 19.41
CA PRO A 49 2.17 -22.44 20.40
C PRO A 49 3.53 -22.71 19.75
N GLU A 50 4.57 -22.19 20.38
CA GLU A 50 5.94 -22.18 19.82
C GLU A 50 6.46 -23.60 19.55
N TYR A 51 6.12 -24.55 20.42
CA TYR A 51 6.47 -25.96 20.24
C TYR A 51 5.88 -26.56 18.95
N ILE A 52 4.66 -26.18 18.54
CA ILE A 52 4.05 -26.64 17.28
C ILE A 52 4.78 -26.03 16.09
N LEU A 53 5.18 -24.77 16.20
CA LEU A 53 5.96 -24.09 15.15
C LEU A 53 7.30 -24.80 14.94
N ASP A 54 7.93 -25.28 16.00
CA ASP A 54 9.19 -26.03 15.89
C ASP A 54 9.00 -27.40 15.22
N ILE A 55 7.90 -28.11 15.50
CA ILE A 55 7.56 -29.35 14.79
C ILE A 55 7.30 -29.07 13.30
N ILE A 56 6.63 -27.96 12.96
CA ILE A 56 6.42 -27.53 11.57
C ILE A 56 7.75 -27.25 10.86
N LYS A 57 8.68 -26.54 11.51
CA LYS A 57 10.03 -26.30 10.97
C LYS A 57 10.76 -27.62 10.73
N LEU A 58 10.71 -28.55 11.70
CA LEU A 58 11.30 -29.87 11.56
C LEU A 58 10.71 -30.64 10.38
N LYS A 59 9.38 -30.65 10.22
CA LYS A 59 8.68 -31.28 9.10
C LYS A 59 9.10 -30.68 7.75
N ASN A 60 9.21 -29.36 7.67
CA ASN A 60 9.57 -28.68 6.42
C ASN A 60 11.04 -28.93 6.02
N LYS A 61 11.92 -29.21 6.97
CA LYS A 61 13.31 -29.62 6.71
C LYS A 61 13.44 -31.08 6.25
N GLN A 62 12.43 -31.91 6.44
CA GLN A 62 12.50 -33.32 6.04
C GLN A 62 12.40 -33.48 4.53
N LYS A 63 13.42 -34.14 3.96
CA LYS A 63 13.39 -34.63 2.58
C LYS A 63 12.39 -35.79 2.46
N ARG A 64 12.00 -36.14 1.24
CA ARG A 64 11.01 -37.20 0.95
C ARG A 64 11.49 -38.13 -0.18
N ARG A 65 12.79 -38.38 -0.24
CA ARG A 65 13.43 -39.13 -1.33
C ARG A 65 13.39 -40.63 -1.07
N THR A 66 13.42 -41.05 0.20
CA THR A 66 13.35 -42.47 0.60
C THR A 66 12.06 -42.82 1.35
N ILE A 67 11.78 -44.13 1.47
CA ILE A 67 10.61 -44.63 2.22
C ILE A 67 10.68 -44.23 3.70
N LEU A 68 11.85 -44.37 4.33
CA LEU A 68 12.08 -43.98 5.73
C LEU A 68 11.88 -42.48 5.94
N GLU A 69 12.36 -41.65 5.01
CA GLU A 69 12.15 -40.20 5.03
C GLU A 69 10.67 -39.84 4.88
N LYS A 70 9.94 -40.51 3.99
CA LYS A 70 8.48 -40.32 3.82
C LYS A 70 7.71 -40.73 5.07
N GLN A 71 8.09 -41.83 5.74
CA GLN A 71 7.50 -42.24 7.01
C GLN A 71 7.73 -41.21 8.11
N LYS A 72 8.96 -40.69 8.26
CA LYS A 72 9.27 -39.62 9.21
C LYS A 72 8.46 -38.35 8.92
N PHE A 73 8.34 -37.96 7.65
CA PHE A 73 7.51 -36.82 7.25
C PHE A 73 6.04 -37.02 7.63
N ASN A 74 5.47 -38.19 7.34
CA ASN A 74 4.08 -38.51 7.66
C ASN A 74 3.83 -38.54 9.17
N LEU A 75 4.78 -39.05 9.96
CA LEU A 75 4.70 -39.04 11.42
C LEU A 75 4.71 -37.61 11.96
N LEU A 76 5.61 -36.75 11.48
CA LEU A 76 5.63 -35.33 11.87
C LEU A 76 4.35 -34.61 11.45
N LYS A 77 3.81 -34.91 10.26
CA LYS A 77 2.51 -34.37 9.81
C LYS A 77 1.39 -34.78 10.78
N LYS A 78 1.31 -36.07 11.12
CA LYS A 78 0.31 -36.59 12.04
C LYS A 78 0.42 -35.94 13.43
N LEU A 79 1.64 -35.82 13.96
CA LEU A 79 1.88 -35.14 15.24
C LEU A 79 1.41 -33.68 15.21
N ILE A 80 1.68 -32.94 14.13
CA ILE A 80 1.20 -31.56 13.97
C ILE A 80 -0.33 -31.52 13.95
N ASP A 81 -0.98 -32.42 13.19
CA ASP A 81 -2.44 -32.47 13.09
C ASP A 81 -3.08 -32.79 14.45
N ASP A 82 -2.51 -33.75 15.19
CA ASP A 82 -2.97 -34.16 16.52
C ASP A 82 -2.80 -33.02 17.55
N GLU A 83 -1.66 -32.33 17.56
CA GLU A 83 -1.39 -31.20 18.46
C GLU A 83 -2.27 -29.98 18.16
N ILE A 84 -2.45 -29.64 16.88
CA ILE A 84 -3.36 -28.56 16.48
C ILE A 84 -4.79 -28.89 16.91
N LYS A 85 -5.21 -30.15 16.78
CA LYS A 85 -6.53 -30.60 17.22
C LYS A 85 -6.66 -30.49 18.74
N ALA A 86 -5.64 -30.89 19.49
CA ALA A 86 -5.61 -30.78 20.96
C ALA A 86 -5.72 -29.31 21.41
N VAL A 87 -4.96 -28.40 20.81
CA VAL A 87 -5.01 -26.96 21.10
C VAL A 87 -6.38 -26.37 20.78
N LYS A 88 -6.97 -26.70 19.63
CA LYS A 88 -8.33 -26.27 19.27
C LYS A 88 -9.37 -26.76 20.27
N ASN A 89 -9.30 -28.03 20.67
CA ASN A 89 -10.19 -28.61 21.66
C ASN A 89 -10.04 -27.94 23.03
N LYS A 90 -8.81 -27.70 23.47
CA LYS A 90 -8.53 -26.99 24.72
C LYS A 90 -9.11 -25.58 24.69
N HIS A 91 -8.86 -24.81 23.63
CA HIS A 91 -9.45 -23.48 23.47
C HIS A 91 -10.98 -23.49 23.48
N TRP A 92 -11.60 -24.51 22.87
CA TRP A 92 -13.05 -24.66 22.91
C TRP A 92 -13.55 -24.96 24.32
N LEU A 93 -12.88 -25.86 25.04
CA LEU A 93 -13.21 -26.17 26.43
C LEU A 93 -13.04 -24.96 27.35
N ASP A 94 -11.96 -24.20 27.19
CA ASP A 94 -11.71 -22.98 27.98
C ASP A 94 -12.78 -21.92 27.69
N LEU A 95 -13.20 -21.77 26.43
CA LEU A 95 -14.31 -20.91 26.05
C LEU A 95 -15.60 -21.36 26.74
N VAL A 96 -15.96 -22.65 26.66
CA VAL A 96 -17.18 -23.20 27.27
C VAL A 96 -17.16 -22.99 28.79
N LYS A 97 -16.02 -23.23 29.45
CA LYS A 97 -15.84 -22.97 30.89
C LYS A 97 -16.03 -21.49 31.23
N SER A 98 -15.51 -20.57 30.41
CA SER A 98 -15.64 -19.12 30.63
C SER A 98 -17.08 -18.59 30.49
N LEU A 99 -17.97 -19.34 29.82
CA LEU A 99 -19.34 -18.91 29.55
C LEU A 99 -20.36 -19.32 30.63
N GLY A 100 -19.94 -20.12 31.62
CA GLY A 100 -20.76 -20.49 32.78
C GLY A 100 -21.90 -21.49 32.47
N LYS A 101 -22.92 -21.54 33.34
CA LYS A 101 -23.97 -22.58 33.33
C LYS A 101 -24.88 -22.58 32.09
N ASN A 102 -25.07 -21.43 31.44
CA ASN A 102 -26.00 -21.26 30.32
C ASN A 102 -25.28 -20.95 29.00
N VAL A 103 -24.39 -21.86 28.59
CA VAL A 103 -23.50 -21.73 27.42
C VAL A 103 -24.30 -21.47 26.12
N ILE A 104 -25.40 -22.22 25.92
CA ILE A 104 -26.20 -22.20 24.68
C ILE A 104 -26.97 -20.88 24.52
N SER A 105 -27.32 -20.21 25.61
CA SER A 105 -28.00 -18.91 25.56
C SER A 105 -27.02 -17.73 25.44
N SER A 106 -25.71 -18.00 25.50
CA SER A 106 -24.70 -16.94 25.53
C SER A 106 -24.40 -16.37 24.14
N LYS A 107 -24.41 -15.04 24.03
CA LYS A 107 -24.03 -14.32 22.79
C LYS A 107 -22.62 -14.68 22.29
N PRO A 108 -21.59 -14.88 23.14
CA PRO A 108 -20.25 -15.25 22.66
C PRO A 108 -20.20 -16.66 22.06
N PHE A 109 -20.99 -17.61 22.55
CA PHE A 109 -21.11 -18.97 22.00
C PHE A 109 -21.62 -18.94 20.56
N TRP A 110 -22.78 -18.33 20.34
CA TRP A 110 -23.36 -18.20 18.99
C TRP A 110 -22.49 -17.36 18.06
N ARG A 111 -21.81 -16.34 18.58
CA ARG A 111 -20.83 -15.57 17.78
C ARG A 111 -19.72 -16.48 17.26
N LYS A 112 -19.21 -17.40 18.07
CA LYS A 112 -18.15 -18.33 17.65
C LYS A 112 -18.65 -19.38 16.64
N ILE A 113 -19.86 -19.91 16.84
CA ILE A 113 -20.52 -20.84 15.89
C ILE A 113 -20.82 -20.16 14.54
N ASN A 114 -21.28 -18.91 14.56
CA ASN A 114 -21.57 -18.18 13.34
C ASN A 114 -20.28 -17.76 12.60
N GLN A 115 -19.18 -17.50 13.31
CA GLN A 115 -17.88 -17.27 12.69
C GLN A 115 -17.40 -18.49 11.89
N THR A 116 -17.55 -19.71 12.42
CA THR A 116 -17.13 -20.92 11.70
C THR A 116 -18.02 -21.19 10.48
N LYS A 117 -19.34 -21.00 10.59
CA LYS A 117 -20.28 -21.11 9.45
C LYS A 117 -20.02 -20.06 8.37
N ASN A 118 -19.66 -18.83 8.76
CA ASN A 118 -19.40 -17.76 7.81
C ASN A 118 -18.05 -17.90 7.09
N GLN A 119 -17.04 -18.52 7.69
CA GLN A 119 -15.77 -18.80 7.01
C GLN A 119 -15.97 -19.68 5.76
N GLU A 120 -16.86 -20.67 5.82
CA GLU A 120 -17.20 -21.50 4.65
C GLU A 120 -17.89 -20.68 3.54
N LYS A 121 -18.68 -19.68 3.91
CA LYS A 121 -19.30 -18.75 2.95
C LYS A 121 -18.30 -17.73 2.40
N GLU A 122 -17.42 -17.17 3.22
CA GLU A 122 -16.39 -16.21 2.79
C GLU A 122 -15.36 -16.86 1.85
N ASN A 123 -14.97 -18.11 2.11
CA ASN A 123 -14.10 -18.86 1.20
C ASN A 123 -14.75 -19.06 -0.19
N LYS A 124 -16.09 -19.09 -0.29
CA LYS A 124 -16.81 -19.11 -1.57
C LYS A 124 -16.97 -17.73 -2.21
N LYS A 125 -17.00 -16.65 -1.41
CA LYS A 125 -17.09 -15.27 -1.92
C LYS A 125 -15.78 -14.75 -2.52
N ASN A 126 -14.64 -15.29 -2.09
CA ASN A 126 -13.32 -14.88 -2.56
C ASN A 126 -12.87 -15.58 -3.86
N GLN A 127 -13.72 -16.41 -4.48
CA GLN A 127 -13.44 -16.96 -5.80
C GLN A 127 -13.76 -15.91 -6.87
N ILE A 128 -12.81 -15.69 -7.79
CA ILE A 128 -13.04 -14.83 -8.95
C ILE A 128 -14.25 -15.40 -9.71
N PRO A 129 -15.23 -14.58 -10.14
CA PRO A 129 -16.35 -15.04 -10.93
C PRO A 129 -15.92 -15.87 -12.15
N THR A 130 -16.82 -16.72 -12.64
CA THR A 130 -16.57 -17.51 -13.85
C THR A 130 -16.39 -16.59 -15.05
N LEU A 131 -15.32 -16.81 -15.82
CA LEU A 131 -15.05 -16.07 -17.05
C LEU A 131 -15.62 -16.87 -18.23
N ILE A 132 -16.31 -16.19 -19.15
CA ILE A 132 -16.78 -16.78 -20.41
C ILE A 132 -16.11 -16.00 -21.53
N MET A 133 -15.35 -16.70 -22.37
CA MET A 133 -14.68 -16.13 -23.53
C MET A 133 -14.77 -17.13 -24.69
N ASN A 134 -15.24 -16.69 -25.85
CA ASN A 134 -15.44 -17.52 -27.04
C ASN A 134 -16.25 -18.80 -26.75
N ASP A 135 -17.35 -18.66 -25.98
CA ASP A 135 -18.21 -19.76 -25.51
C ASP A 135 -17.53 -20.81 -24.61
N ILE A 136 -16.26 -20.61 -24.24
CA ILE A 136 -15.54 -21.46 -23.30
C ILE A 136 -15.68 -20.86 -21.90
N ARG A 137 -16.02 -21.73 -20.94
CA ARG A 137 -16.21 -21.38 -19.54
C ARG A 137 -14.98 -21.71 -18.72
N TYR A 138 -14.36 -20.69 -18.11
CA TYR A 138 -13.17 -20.83 -17.27
C TYR A 138 -13.54 -20.62 -15.79
N THR A 139 -13.42 -21.70 -15.01
CA THR A 139 -13.78 -21.70 -13.59
C THR A 139 -12.58 -21.52 -12.67
N TYR A 140 -11.38 -21.95 -13.07
CA TYR A 140 -10.21 -21.94 -12.21
C TYR A 140 -9.45 -20.61 -12.29
N ASP A 141 -8.98 -20.11 -11.14
CA ASP A 141 -8.33 -18.79 -11.02
C ASP A 141 -7.02 -18.69 -11.80
N ASN A 142 -6.26 -19.78 -11.89
CA ASN A 142 -5.03 -19.86 -12.69
C ASN A 142 -5.31 -19.74 -14.19
N GLU A 143 -6.37 -20.36 -14.70
CA GLU A 143 -6.76 -20.27 -16.11
C GLU A 143 -7.21 -18.84 -16.45
N LYS A 144 -8.01 -18.23 -15.57
CA LYS A 144 -8.43 -16.83 -15.72
C LYS A 144 -7.23 -15.88 -15.72
N ALA A 145 -6.28 -16.08 -14.80
CA ALA A 145 -5.06 -15.27 -14.74
C ALA A 145 -4.21 -15.38 -16.01
N LEU A 146 -4.09 -16.57 -16.59
CA LEU A 146 -3.38 -16.79 -17.85
C LEU A 146 -4.05 -16.06 -19.02
N ILE A 147 -5.39 -16.12 -19.11
CA ILE A 147 -6.15 -15.44 -20.15
C ILE A 147 -5.97 -13.93 -20.07
N PHE A 148 -6.12 -13.36 -18.87
CA PHE A 148 -5.84 -11.93 -18.67
C PHE A 148 -4.40 -11.59 -19.02
N GLY A 149 -3.42 -12.41 -18.61
CA GLY A 149 -2.02 -12.23 -18.96
C GLY A 149 -1.79 -12.14 -20.47
N ASN A 150 -2.36 -13.08 -21.24
CA ASN A 150 -2.22 -13.11 -22.70
C ASN A 150 -2.92 -11.93 -23.39
N ILE A 151 -4.11 -11.51 -22.90
CA ILE A 151 -4.81 -10.34 -23.43
C ILE A 151 -4.00 -9.07 -23.18
N LEU A 152 -3.41 -8.95 -21.99
CA LEU A 152 -2.58 -7.80 -21.65
C LEU A 152 -1.28 -7.80 -22.45
N GLU A 153 -0.63 -8.94 -22.59
CA GLU A 153 0.55 -9.07 -23.43
C GLU A 153 0.24 -8.70 -24.88
N SER A 154 -0.88 -9.13 -25.45
CA SER A 154 -1.24 -8.75 -26.83
C SER A 154 -1.65 -7.28 -26.97
N THR A 155 -2.27 -6.68 -25.95
CA THR A 155 -2.72 -5.28 -25.98
C THR A 155 -1.56 -4.30 -25.75
N PHE A 156 -0.57 -4.70 -24.97
CA PHE A 156 0.49 -3.82 -24.46
C PHE A 156 1.91 -4.30 -24.77
N SER A 157 2.09 -5.29 -25.65
CA SER A 157 3.42 -5.64 -26.15
C SER A 157 3.92 -4.54 -27.08
N ASP A 158 5.16 -4.10 -26.87
CA ASP A 158 5.88 -3.10 -27.68
C ASP A 158 6.05 -3.49 -29.16
N SER A 159 5.56 -4.66 -29.54
CA SER A 159 5.81 -5.29 -30.84
C SER A 159 5.13 -4.60 -32.03
N ASN A 160 4.58 -3.39 -31.88
CA ASN A 160 4.04 -2.64 -33.03
C ASN A 160 3.91 -1.11 -32.85
N ASP A 161 4.69 -0.44 -31.98
CA ASP A 161 4.77 1.02 -32.13
C ASP A 161 5.82 1.39 -33.18
N GLN A 162 5.39 1.40 -34.45
CA GLN A 162 6.19 1.84 -35.59
C GLN A 162 6.61 3.33 -35.49
N TYR A 163 6.13 4.04 -34.46
CA TYR A 163 6.30 5.48 -34.24
C TYR A 163 7.07 5.85 -32.97
N PHE A 164 7.65 4.90 -32.22
CA PHE A 164 8.63 5.28 -31.19
C PHE A 164 9.95 5.69 -31.87
N ASP A 165 9.94 6.90 -32.38
CA ASP A 165 11.03 7.53 -33.11
C ASP A 165 11.93 8.28 -32.12
N GLU A 166 13.10 7.71 -31.84
CA GLU A 166 14.15 8.35 -31.03
C GLU A 166 14.51 9.74 -31.60
N ILE A 167 14.40 9.93 -32.92
CA ILE A 167 14.64 11.21 -33.60
C ILE A 167 13.52 12.20 -33.29
N PHE A 168 12.26 11.77 -33.24
CA PHE A 168 11.13 12.61 -32.83
C PHE A 168 11.28 13.04 -31.37
N LYS A 169 11.67 12.11 -30.47
CA LYS A 169 11.95 12.43 -29.07
C LYS A 169 13.04 13.50 -28.96
N GLU A 170 14.17 13.31 -29.65
CA GLU A 170 15.27 14.27 -29.64
C GLU A 170 14.87 15.62 -30.27
N SER A 171 14.06 15.60 -31.33
CA SER A 171 13.50 16.81 -31.98
C SER A 171 12.59 17.60 -31.05
N VAL A 172 11.70 16.92 -30.32
CA VAL A 172 10.82 17.55 -29.33
C VAL A 172 11.63 18.12 -28.18
N GLU A 173 12.60 17.37 -27.65
CA GLU A 173 13.49 17.85 -26.58
C GLU A 173 14.29 19.09 -27.01
N ASN A 174 14.84 19.10 -28.22
CA ASN A 174 15.58 20.25 -28.76
C ASN A 174 14.68 21.45 -29.06
N SER A 175 13.47 21.24 -29.60
CA SER A 175 12.51 22.34 -29.80
C SER A 175 12.00 22.94 -28.49
N LEU A 176 11.98 22.16 -27.41
CA LEU A 176 11.56 22.63 -26.11
C LEU A 176 12.67 23.39 -25.39
N LYS A 177 13.95 23.02 -25.55
CA LYS A 177 15.10 23.72 -24.91
C LYS A 177 15.07 25.23 -25.14
N ASP A 178 14.70 25.69 -26.32
CA ASP A 178 14.64 27.11 -26.67
C ASP A 178 13.31 27.79 -26.28
N LYS A 179 12.29 27.01 -25.92
CA LYS A 179 10.93 27.47 -25.57
C LYS A 179 10.61 27.39 -24.08
N ILE A 180 11.54 26.95 -23.23
CA ILE A 180 11.36 27.04 -21.78
C ILE A 180 11.40 28.52 -21.41
N PHE A 181 10.21 29.10 -21.34
CA PHE A 181 9.93 30.49 -21.03
C PHE A 181 10.85 31.03 -19.93
N LYS A 182 11.73 31.97 -20.27
CA LYS A 182 12.09 33.01 -19.31
C LYS A 182 10.83 33.85 -19.15
N ILE A 183 10.03 33.56 -18.14
CA ILE A 183 8.85 34.36 -17.81
C ILE A 183 9.36 35.64 -17.15
N ASP A 184 9.89 36.56 -17.96
CA ASP A 184 10.26 37.89 -17.48
C ASP A 184 8.96 38.58 -17.02
N GLY A 185 8.92 38.95 -15.73
CA GLY A 185 7.76 39.60 -15.12
C GLY A 185 6.76 38.68 -14.42
N PHE A 186 7.13 37.43 -14.09
CA PHE A 186 6.26 36.59 -13.26
C PHE A 186 6.05 37.20 -11.87
N LYS A 187 4.80 37.43 -11.50
CA LYS A 187 4.44 37.87 -10.14
C LYS A 187 4.34 36.64 -9.23
N PRO A 188 5.02 36.61 -8.07
CA PRO A 188 4.90 35.52 -7.11
C PRO A 188 3.44 35.26 -6.74
N PHE A 189 3.08 33.99 -6.62
CA PHE A 189 1.77 33.59 -6.15
C PHE A 189 1.54 34.06 -4.72
N SER A 190 0.29 34.40 -4.43
CA SER A 190 -0.20 34.83 -3.14
C SER A 190 -0.81 33.67 -2.34
N ILE A 191 -0.88 33.85 -1.03
CA ILE A 191 -1.54 32.89 -0.13
C ILE A 191 -3.04 32.73 -0.44
N SER A 192 -3.68 33.77 -0.99
CA SER A 192 -5.08 33.74 -1.41
C SER A 192 -5.28 32.80 -2.59
N GLU A 193 -4.42 32.87 -3.61
CA GLU A 193 -4.43 31.96 -4.76
C GLU A 193 -4.20 30.51 -4.32
N LEU A 194 -3.22 30.29 -3.44
CA LEU A 194 -2.98 28.96 -2.88
C LEU A 194 -4.22 28.43 -2.14
N ASN A 195 -4.88 29.24 -1.31
CA ASN A 195 -6.07 28.82 -0.59
C ASN A 195 -7.27 28.53 -1.51
N ILE A 196 -7.40 29.26 -2.62
CA ILE A 196 -8.43 28.96 -3.64
C ILE A 196 -8.13 27.60 -4.28
N GLN A 197 -6.89 27.35 -4.68
CA GLN A 197 -6.49 26.11 -5.32
C GLN A 197 -6.54 24.89 -4.38
N LEU A 198 -6.24 25.07 -3.09
CA LEU A 198 -6.39 23.99 -2.12
C LEU A 198 -7.85 23.53 -2.01
N LYS A 199 -8.83 24.44 -2.14
CA LYS A 199 -10.26 24.09 -2.06
C LYS A 199 -10.75 23.26 -3.24
N THR A 200 -10.07 23.31 -4.39
CA THR A 200 -10.44 22.54 -5.59
C THR A 200 -9.86 21.12 -5.58
N LEU A 201 -9.00 20.77 -4.62
CA LEU A 201 -8.42 19.44 -4.52
C LEU A 201 -9.49 18.37 -4.24
N ASN A 202 -9.50 17.29 -5.03
CA ASN A 202 -10.37 16.15 -4.78
C ASN A 202 -9.91 15.40 -3.51
N ARG A 203 -10.79 15.37 -2.50
CA ARG A 203 -10.52 14.74 -1.20
C ARG A 203 -10.28 13.23 -1.28
N ASN A 204 -10.77 12.57 -2.33
CA ASN A 204 -10.70 11.13 -2.52
C ASN A 204 -9.65 10.71 -3.56
N SER A 205 -8.82 11.65 -4.02
CA SER A 205 -7.74 11.32 -4.93
C SER A 205 -6.73 10.39 -4.25
N ALA A 206 -6.18 9.45 -5.03
CA ALA A 206 -5.07 8.63 -4.58
C ALA A 206 -3.86 9.50 -4.22
N VAL A 207 -3.03 9.02 -3.29
CA VAL A 207 -1.77 9.66 -2.92
C VAL A 207 -0.77 9.56 -4.08
N GLY A 208 0.04 10.61 -4.26
CA GLY A 208 1.14 10.60 -5.21
C GLY A 208 2.38 9.84 -4.69
N HIS A 209 3.49 9.98 -5.42
CA HIS A 209 4.80 9.43 -5.04
C HIS A 209 5.34 10.00 -3.71
N ASP A 210 4.92 11.22 -3.38
CA ASP A 210 5.22 11.90 -2.11
C ASP A 210 4.50 11.28 -0.89
N LYS A 211 3.53 10.38 -1.13
CA LYS A 211 2.65 9.77 -0.11
C LYS A 211 1.84 10.80 0.69
N ILE A 212 1.70 12.03 0.18
CA ILE A 212 0.89 13.07 0.80
C ILE A 212 -0.54 12.93 0.26
N HIS A 213 -1.50 12.75 1.18
CA HIS A 213 -2.91 12.78 0.83
C HIS A 213 -3.43 14.22 0.80
N ASN A 214 -4.36 14.53 -0.13
CA ASN A 214 -4.95 15.87 -0.25
C ASN A 214 -5.58 16.40 1.06
N LEU A 215 -6.07 15.50 1.91
CA LEU A 215 -6.57 15.86 3.24
C LEU A 215 -5.50 16.47 4.16
N LEU A 216 -4.22 16.10 4.01
CA LEU A 216 -3.13 16.70 4.79
C LEU A 216 -2.90 18.15 4.35
N LEU A 217 -2.92 18.41 3.05
CA LEU A 217 -2.80 19.77 2.48
C LEU A 217 -3.99 20.65 2.90
N LEU A 218 -5.21 20.12 2.82
CA LEU A 218 -6.44 20.83 3.21
C LEU A 218 -6.46 21.22 4.69
N ASN A 219 -5.96 20.34 5.56
CA ASN A 219 -5.95 20.54 7.01
C ASN A 219 -4.63 21.14 7.54
N SER A 220 -3.72 21.57 6.66
CA SER A 220 -2.46 22.18 7.07
C SER A 220 -2.69 23.56 7.70
N SER A 221 -1.82 23.92 8.65
CA SER A 221 -1.88 25.23 9.31
C SER A 221 -1.51 26.35 8.33
N ASN A 222 -1.92 27.59 8.63
CA ASN A 222 -1.63 28.73 7.77
C ASN A 222 -0.12 28.98 7.65
N GLU A 223 0.64 28.75 8.72
CA GLU A 223 2.10 28.83 8.73
C GLU A 223 2.70 27.80 7.77
N PHE A 224 2.19 26.56 7.78
CA PHE A 224 2.68 25.53 6.88
C PHE A 224 2.33 25.81 5.41
N LYS A 225 1.17 26.40 5.15
CA LYS A 225 0.79 26.85 3.80
C LYS A 225 1.74 27.94 3.27
N ASN A 226 2.28 28.81 4.11
CA ASN A 226 3.30 29.77 3.69
C ASN A 226 4.60 29.08 3.26
N ILE A 227 4.96 27.95 3.87
CA ILE A 227 6.13 27.15 3.47
C ILE A 227 5.87 26.49 2.11
N ILE A 228 4.67 25.96 1.89
CA ILE A 228 4.26 25.43 0.57
C ILE A 228 4.29 26.53 -0.49
N LEU A 229 3.78 27.72 -0.17
CA LEU A 229 3.79 28.87 -1.07
C LEU A 229 5.22 29.28 -1.45
N LEU A 230 6.13 29.29 -0.47
CA LEU A 230 7.55 29.56 -0.70
C LEU A 230 8.15 28.53 -1.67
N LEU A 231 7.87 27.23 -1.49
CA LEU A 231 8.32 26.19 -2.39
C LEU A 231 7.83 26.43 -3.82
N ILE A 232 6.52 26.68 -4.00
CA ILE A 232 5.93 26.92 -5.32
C ILE A 232 6.58 28.14 -6.00
N ASN A 233 6.71 29.26 -5.28
CA ASN A 233 7.32 30.46 -5.84
C ASN A 233 8.79 30.24 -6.22
N LYS A 234 9.57 29.53 -5.39
CA LYS A 234 10.96 29.15 -5.73
C LYS A 234 11.04 28.25 -6.96
N THR A 235 10.09 27.31 -7.13
CA THR A 235 10.09 26.43 -8.32
C THR A 235 9.88 27.21 -9.61
N ILE A 236 9.03 28.24 -9.59
CA ILE A 236 8.80 29.10 -10.75
C ILE A 236 9.96 30.06 -10.97
N GLU A 237 10.46 30.72 -9.92
CA GLU A 237 11.58 31.67 -10.00
C GLU A 237 12.84 31.03 -10.60
N ASN A 238 13.18 29.82 -10.13
CA ASN A 238 14.35 29.09 -10.62
C ASN A 238 14.07 28.24 -11.85
N ASN A 239 12.80 28.15 -12.29
CA ASN A 239 12.34 27.29 -13.37
C ASN A 239 12.77 25.82 -13.21
N ILE A 240 12.74 25.33 -11.96
CA ILE A 240 13.16 23.99 -11.57
C ILE A 240 12.04 23.36 -10.76
N LEU A 241 11.53 22.22 -11.24
CA LEU A 241 10.59 21.39 -10.48
C LEU A 241 11.34 20.40 -9.57
N PRO A 242 10.81 20.11 -8.37
CA PRO A 242 11.36 19.07 -7.51
C PRO A 242 11.38 17.71 -8.22
N HIS A 243 12.40 16.89 -7.97
CA HIS A 243 12.52 15.58 -8.62
C HIS A 243 11.30 14.68 -8.43
N GLY A 244 10.72 14.68 -7.22
CA GLY A 244 9.55 13.86 -6.91
C GLY A 244 8.30 14.23 -7.72
N TRP A 245 8.21 15.47 -8.22
CA TRP A 245 7.06 15.93 -9.03
C TRP A 245 7.17 15.47 -10.50
N LYS A 246 8.37 15.08 -10.94
CA LYS A 246 8.63 14.57 -12.29
C LYS A 246 8.34 13.08 -12.42
N LEU A 247 8.00 12.40 -11.32
CA LEU A 247 7.72 10.97 -11.29
C LEU A 247 6.25 10.72 -11.65
N ALA A 248 6.02 9.82 -12.61
CA ALA A 248 4.69 9.30 -12.95
C ALA A 248 4.71 7.78 -12.84
N THR A 249 3.69 7.20 -12.19
CA THR A 249 3.46 5.75 -12.25
C THR A 249 2.39 5.48 -13.29
N ILE A 250 2.75 4.74 -14.33
CA ILE A 250 1.78 4.21 -15.27
C ILE A 250 1.27 2.90 -14.67
N THR A 251 0.07 2.93 -14.09
CA THR A 251 -0.63 1.73 -13.63
C THR A 251 -1.81 1.45 -14.54
N MET A 252 -1.91 0.23 -15.05
CA MET A 252 -3.09 -0.20 -15.81
C MET A 252 -4.31 -0.30 -14.88
N ILE A 253 -5.46 0.19 -15.37
CA ILE A 253 -6.79 0.02 -14.77
C ILE A 253 -7.39 -1.29 -15.26
#